data_AF-A0A072PDZ3-F1
#
_entry.id   AF-A0A072PDZ3-F1
#
_cell.length_a   1.000
_cell.length_b   1.000
_cell.length_c   1.000
_cell.angle_alpha   90.00
_cell.angle_beta   90.00
_cell.angle_gamma   90.00
#
_symmetry.space_group_name_H-M   'P 1'
#
loop_
_entity.id
_entity.type
_entity.pdbx_description
1 polymer ?
#
loop_
_entity_poly.entity_id
_entity_poly.type
_entity_poly.pdbx_seq_one_letter_code
_entity_poly.pdbx_strand_id
1 'polypeptide(L)'
;MPRGKSKQINGLRPPPTTAIPSTFTDTLPLPSLIVYDLDYTLWPFWVDTHVSGPVKPASPAGQFNTCMLDRWGESFAFYDDVPGILAGAKERGIKMSLASRTHAPNLARDMLRGLHVPNLTKSNTAVGAYSENGKDDTTNAAAKQDPTRSQPQKALSFFTAPQIFPGDKTTHFQRLHAHFSKADPPNAIAYEDMIFFDDEIRNRNVENELGVTFCLVRDGVTRDEVDRGVWEWRKRRGISKADLPKNQLKSQGAGFMGEEIDEDGPPELEG
;
A
#
# COMPACT_ATOMS: atom_id res chain seq x y z
N MET A 1 13.23 14.75 24.78
CA MET A 1 13.89 15.64 23.78
C MET A 1 13.00 16.85 23.53
N PRO A 2 13.53 18.07 23.40
CA PRO A 2 12.71 19.25 23.16
C PRO A 2 12.11 19.17 21.74
N ARG A 3 10.78 19.33 21.67
CA ARG A 3 10.02 19.24 20.41
C ARG A 3 10.26 20.49 19.56
N GLY A 4 10.91 20.31 18.42
CA GLY A 4 10.96 21.33 17.38
C GLY A 4 9.54 21.64 16.88
N LYS A 5 9.25 22.91 16.64
CA LYS A 5 7.96 23.36 16.10
C LYS A 5 7.71 22.68 14.75
N SER A 6 6.68 21.83 14.68
CA SER A 6 6.22 21.25 13.42
C SER A 6 5.68 22.35 12.51
N LYS A 7 6.26 22.46 11.32
CA LYS A 7 5.82 23.36 10.26
C LYS A 7 4.40 22.93 9.84
N GLN A 8 3.41 23.79 10.06
CA GLN A 8 2.09 23.60 9.45
C GLN A 8 2.25 23.58 7.94
N ILE A 9 2.11 22.39 7.33
CA ILE A 9 2.01 22.25 5.89
C ILE A 9 0.56 22.55 5.47
N ASN A 10 0.24 23.84 5.35
CA ASN A 10 -0.92 24.30 4.58
C ASN A 10 -0.61 24.13 3.09
N GLY A 11 -0.71 22.91 2.59
CA GLY A 11 -0.69 22.59 1.16
C GLY A 11 -1.79 21.57 0.89
N LEU A 12 -2.72 21.91 -0.01
CA LEU A 12 -3.73 20.99 -0.50
C LEU A 12 -3.02 19.75 -1.07
N ARG A 13 -3.06 18.64 -0.33
CA ARG A 13 -2.53 17.35 -0.77
C ARG A 13 -3.24 16.97 -2.09
N PRO A 14 -2.51 16.54 -3.13
CA PRO A 14 -3.16 16.02 -4.34
C PRO A 14 -4.13 14.89 -3.97
N PRO A 15 -5.20 14.68 -4.76
CA PRO A 15 -6.15 13.62 -4.48
C PRO A 15 -5.42 12.27 -4.37
N PRO A 16 -5.77 11.43 -3.38
CA PRO A 16 -5.12 10.13 -3.22
C PRO A 16 -5.24 9.34 -4.52
N THR A 17 -4.12 8.81 -5.00
CA THR A 17 -4.08 8.06 -6.26
C THR A 17 -4.87 6.77 -6.10
N THR A 18 -5.85 6.54 -6.97
CA THR A 18 -6.59 5.29 -7.08
C THR A 18 -5.83 4.21 -7.85
N ALA A 19 -4.58 4.48 -8.22
CA ALA A 19 -3.73 3.52 -8.88
C ALA A 19 -3.45 2.34 -7.96
N ILE A 20 -3.35 1.15 -8.55
CA ILE A 20 -3.09 -0.12 -7.86
C ILE A 20 -1.79 -0.74 -8.41
N PRO A 21 -1.14 -1.65 -7.67
CA PRO A 21 0.02 -2.40 -8.16
C PRO A 21 -0.27 -3.05 -9.52
N SER A 22 0.67 -2.95 -10.47
CA SER A 22 0.47 -3.46 -11.83
C SER A 22 0.31 -4.98 -11.85
N THR A 23 1.01 -5.68 -10.94
CA THR A 23 0.93 -7.13 -10.75
C THR A 23 -0.45 -7.62 -10.35
N PHE A 24 -1.31 -6.75 -9.79
CA PHE A 24 -2.70 -7.11 -9.49
C PHE A 24 -3.56 -7.22 -10.75
N THR A 25 -3.09 -6.75 -11.91
CA THR A 25 -3.88 -6.69 -13.16
C THR A 25 -3.31 -7.54 -14.29
N ASP A 26 -2.15 -8.16 -14.09
CA ASP A 26 -1.41 -8.85 -15.15
C ASP A 26 -1.84 -10.31 -15.37
N THR A 27 -2.91 -10.75 -14.68
CA THR A 27 -3.53 -12.08 -14.75
C THR A 27 -2.67 -13.27 -14.30
N LEU A 28 -1.42 -13.02 -13.92
CA LEU A 28 -0.55 -14.04 -13.34
C LEU A 28 -0.96 -14.34 -11.89
N PRO A 29 -0.60 -15.51 -11.36
CA PRO A 29 -0.89 -15.89 -9.98
C PRO A 29 -0.50 -14.81 -8.96
N LEU A 30 -1.31 -14.69 -7.91
CA LEU A 30 -1.16 -13.74 -6.81
C LEU A 30 -1.03 -14.52 -5.48
N PRO A 31 -0.36 -13.94 -4.46
CA PRO A 31 -0.32 -14.54 -3.13
C PRO A 31 -1.72 -14.59 -2.51
N SER A 32 -1.99 -15.62 -1.70
CA SER A 32 -3.27 -15.69 -0.96
C SER A 32 -3.34 -14.72 0.21
N LEU A 33 -2.20 -14.33 0.79
CA LEU A 33 -2.13 -13.42 1.94
C LEU A 33 -0.99 -12.43 1.82
N ILE A 34 -1.30 -11.14 2.02
CA ILE A 34 -0.29 -10.10 2.25
C ILE A 34 -0.37 -9.63 3.70
N VAL A 35 0.75 -9.67 4.39
CA VAL A 35 0.91 -9.18 5.76
C VAL A 35 1.76 -7.91 5.72
N TYR A 36 1.37 -6.92 6.52
CA TYR A 36 2.13 -5.68 6.68
C TYR A 36 2.56 -5.52 8.13
N ASP A 37 3.77 -4.99 8.36
CA ASP A 37 4.05 -4.24 9.58
C ASP A 37 3.26 -2.91 9.58
N LEU A 38 3.43 -2.10 10.63
CA LEU A 38 2.75 -0.82 10.79
C LEU A 38 3.73 0.35 10.71
N ASP A 39 4.66 0.43 11.65
CA ASP A 39 5.52 1.59 11.81
C ASP A 39 6.58 1.58 10.70
N TYR A 40 6.82 2.71 10.05
CA TYR A 40 7.63 2.85 8.83
C TYR A 40 7.22 2.00 7.62
N THR A 41 6.15 1.20 7.74
CA THR A 41 5.59 0.39 6.63
C THR A 41 4.30 0.99 6.08
N LEU A 42 3.29 1.25 6.91
CA LEU A 42 2.03 1.89 6.49
C LEU A 42 2.02 3.41 6.76
N TRP A 43 2.90 3.88 7.65
CA TRP A 43 3.09 5.29 7.98
C TRP A 43 4.54 5.56 8.42
N PRO A 44 5.07 6.79 8.28
CA PRO A 44 6.49 7.10 8.50
C PRO A 44 6.82 7.49 9.96
N PHE A 45 6.36 6.72 10.95
CA PHE A 45 6.65 6.98 12.37
C PHE A 45 6.39 5.75 13.24
N TRP A 46 6.99 5.71 14.43
CA TRP A 46 6.58 4.81 15.52
C TRP A 46 5.34 5.33 16.24
N VAL A 47 4.25 4.57 16.24
CA VAL A 47 2.96 4.98 16.83
C VAL A 47 3.00 5.09 18.35
N ASP A 48 3.79 4.27 19.03
CA ASP A 48 3.91 4.30 20.50
C ASP A 48 4.86 5.38 21.04
N THR A 49 5.64 6.00 20.16
CA THR A 49 6.67 6.97 20.53
C THR A 49 6.27 8.39 20.11
N HIS A 50 5.80 8.55 18.89
CA HIS A 50 5.55 9.87 18.32
C HIS A 50 4.11 10.35 18.51
N VAL A 51 3.13 9.44 18.53
CA VAL A 51 1.71 9.79 18.54
C VAL A 51 1.19 9.85 19.97
N SER A 52 0.45 10.90 20.31
CA SER A 52 -0.20 11.02 21.62
C SER A 52 -1.71 10.98 21.52
N GLY A 53 -2.29 9.84 21.90
CA GLY A 53 -3.72 9.61 21.88
C GLY A 53 -4.53 10.55 22.80
N PRO A 54 -5.84 10.70 22.57
CA PRO A 54 -6.61 10.08 21.47
C PRO A 54 -6.29 10.72 20.10
N VAL A 55 -6.56 9.98 19.03
CA VAL A 55 -6.44 10.46 17.65
C VAL A 55 -7.80 10.66 16.99
N LYS A 56 -7.89 11.57 16.02
CA LYS A 56 -9.09 11.81 15.20
C LYS A 56 -8.72 12.04 13.73
N PRO A 57 -9.63 11.82 12.77
CA PRO A 57 -9.39 12.18 11.37
C PRO A 57 -8.99 13.66 11.22
N ALA A 58 -8.01 13.94 10.36
CA ALA A 58 -7.62 15.31 10.01
C ALA A 58 -8.61 15.96 9.04
N SER A 59 -9.26 15.15 8.20
CA SER A 59 -10.24 15.62 7.22
C SER A 59 -11.62 15.80 7.87
N PRO A 60 -12.41 16.80 7.43
CA PRO A 60 -13.79 16.97 7.87
C PRO A 60 -14.65 15.72 7.67
N ALA A 61 -15.69 15.58 8.50
CA ALA A 61 -16.63 14.48 8.37
C ALA A 61 -17.24 14.43 6.95
N GLY A 62 -17.31 13.22 6.38
CA GLY A 62 -17.77 12.99 5.00
C GLY A 62 -16.71 13.19 3.92
N GLN A 63 -15.51 13.65 4.26
CA GLN A 63 -14.38 13.73 3.32
C GLN A 63 -13.46 12.51 3.43
N PHE A 64 -12.75 12.21 2.35
CA PHE A 64 -11.77 11.14 2.32
C PHE A 64 -10.57 11.49 3.22
N ASN A 65 -10.14 10.56 4.08
CA ASN A 65 -9.13 10.84 5.11
C ASN A 65 -7.97 9.85 5.04
N THR A 66 -6.75 10.39 5.02
CA THR A 66 -5.49 9.63 5.00
C THR A 66 -4.48 10.17 6.03
N CYS A 67 -4.96 10.98 6.98
CA CYS A 67 -4.15 11.60 8.00
C CYS A 67 -4.93 11.70 9.32
N MET A 68 -4.25 11.51 10.44
CA MET A 68 -4.82 11.60 11.77
C MET A 68 -4.22 12.79 12.50
N LEU A 69 -5.03 13.43 13.34
CA LEU A 69 -4.59 14.42 14.32
C LEU A 69 -4.53 13.76 15.68
N ASP A 70 -3.44 13.96 16.40
CA ASP A 70 -3.31 13.53 17.79
C ASP A 70 -4.00 14.53 18.76
N ARG A 71 -3.82 14.32 20.07
CA ARG A 71 -4.45 15.17 21.09
C ARG A 71 -3.97 16.62 21.08
N TRP A 72 -2.79 16.89 20.53
CA TRP A 72 -2.23 18.23 20.41
C TRP A 72 -2.48 18.85 19.03
N GLY A 73 -3.16 18.13 18.13
CA GLY A 73 -3.42 18.57 16.77
C GLY A 73 -2.23 18.34 15.83
N GLU A 74 -1.24 17.55 16.23
CA GLU A 74 -0.15 17.17 15.34
C GLU A 74 -0.63 16.14 14.31
N SER A 75 -0.17 16.29 13.06
CA SER A 75 -0.64 15.52 11.92
C SER A 75 0.24 14.30 11.65
N PHE A 76 -0.39 13.14 11.50
CA PHE A 76 0.23 11.85 11.26
C PHE A 76 -0.40 11.20 10.04
N ALA A 77 0.28 11.28 8.89
CA ALA A 77 -0.21 10.79 7.61
C ALA A 77 0.20 9.34 7.32
N PHE A 78 -0.65 8.62 6.58
CA PHE A 78 -0.30 7.34 5.96
C PHE A 78 0.48 7.59 4.66
N TYR A 79 1.29 6.62 4.24
CA TYR A 79 1.93 6.66 2.92
C TYR A 79 0.87 6.73 1.79
N ASP A 80 1.19 7.46 0.73
CA ASP A 80 0.23 7.90 -0.29
C ASP A 80 -0.44 6.74 -1.05
N ASP A 81 0.32 5.68 -1.32
CA ASP A 81 -0.13 4.52 -2.10
C ASP A 81 -0.96 3.52 -1.28
N VAL A 82 -0.89 3.58 0.07
CA VAL A 82 -1.54 2.58 0.96
C VAL A 82 -3.03 2.41 0.67
N PRO A 83 -3.86 3.48 0.54
CA PRO A 83 -5.27 3.31 0.20
C PRO A 83 -5.50 2.54 -1.11
N GLY A 84 -4.74 2.85 -2.16
CA GLY A 84 -4.86 2.20 -3.47
C GLY A 84 -4.47 0.72 -3.40
N ILE A 85 -3.36 0.41 -2.73
CA ILE A 85 -2.89 -0.96 -2.51
C ILE A 85 -3.95 -1.81 -1.79
N LEU A 86 -4.50 -1.32 -0.67
CA LEU A 86 -5.51 -2.05 0.11
C LEU A 86 -6.80 -2.27 -0.69
N ALA A 87 -7.20 -1.27 -1.48
CA ALA A 87 -8.37 -1.38 -2.33
C ALA A 87 -8.18 -2.43 -3.44
N GLY A 88 -7.05 -2.37 -4.14
CA GLY A 88 -6.72 -3.31 -5.22
C GLY A 88 -6.57 -4.74 -4.72
N ALA A 89 -5.90 -4.95 -3.59
CA ALA A 89 -5.73 -6.28 -3.00
C ALA A 89 -7.08 -6.92 -2.65
N LYS A 90 -7.98 -6.15 -2.04
CA LYS A 90 -9.34 -6.63 -1.72
C LYS A 90 -10.14 -6.99 -2.97
N GLU A 91 -10.07 -6.18 -4.02
CA GLU A 91 -10.77 -6.45 -5.29
C GLU A 91 -10.28 -7.74 -5.96
N ARG A 92 -9.01 -8.10 -5.76
CA ARG A 92 -8.42 -9.36 -6.24
C ARG A 92 -8.60 -10.54 -5.29
N GLY A 93 -9.36 -10.37 -4.20
CA GLY A 93 -9.59 -11.42 -3.22
C GLY A 93 -8.36 -11.80 -2.39
N ILE A 94 -7.30 -10.98 -2.42
CA ILE A 94 -6.11 -11.20 -1.59
C ILE A 94 -6.47 -10.88 -0.14
N LYS A 95 -6.30 -11.86 0.76
CA LYS A 95 -6.48 -11.63 2.19
C LYS A 95 -5.35 -10.73 2.69
N MET A 96 -5.64 -9.88 3.67
CA MET A 96 -4.64 -9.01 4.27
C MET A 96 -4.63 -9.15 5.78
N SER A 97 -3.46 -9.00 6.39
CA SER A 97 -3.31 -8.95 7.84
C SER A 97 -2.17 -8.03 8.29
N LEU A 98 -2.01 -7.91 9.60
CA LEU A 98 -1.00 -7.10 10.26
C LEU A 98 -0.15 -7.97 11.18
N ALA A 99 1.14 -7.71 11.22
CA ALA A 99 2.05 -8.24 12.22
C ALA A 99 2.90 -7.07 12.73
N SER A 100 2.62 -6.52 13.90
CA SER A 100 3.32 -5.36 14.45
C SER A 100 3.68 -5.54 15.92
N ARG A 101 4.87 -5.06 16.27
CA ARG A 101 5.48 -5.17 17.60
C ARG A 101 5.17 -4.02 18.54
N THR A 102 4.39 -3.04 18.11
CA THR A 102 4.13 -1.84 18.92
C THR A 102 3.55 -2.19 20.29
N HIS A 103 3.97 -1.43 21.30
CA HIS A 103 3.38 -1.49 22.65
C HIS A 103 2.05 -0.73 22.76
N ALA A 104 1.60 -0.04 21.70
CA ALA A 104 0.37 0.75 21.68
C ALA A 104 -0.71 0.15 20.75
N PRO A 105 -1.19 -1.08 20.98
CA PRO A 105 -2.07 -1.78 20.04
C PRO A 105 -3.43 -1.09 19.85
N ASN A 106 -3.95 -0.39 20.86
CA ASN A 106 -5.21 0.34 20.73
C ASN A 106 -5.05 1.59 19.86
N LEU A 107 -3.95 2.34 20.06
CA LEU A 107 -3.66 3.53 19.28
C LEU A 107 -3.39 3.19 17.80
N ALA A 108 -2.66 2.12 17.54
CA ALA A 108 -2.47 1.58 16.19
C ALA A 108 -3.81 1.26 15.49
N ARG A 109 -4.75 0.63 16.22
CA ARG A 109 -6.10 0.37 15.67
C ARG A 109 -6.88 1.65 15.43
N ASP A 110 -6.75 2.64 16.29
CA ASP A 110 -7.42 3.94 16.11
C ASP A 110 -6.90 4.69 14.89
N MET A 111 -5.59 4.63 14.63
CA MET A 111 -5.00 5.13 13.38
C MET A 111 -5.67 4.46 12.16
N LEU A 112 -5.69 3.13 12.12
CA LEU A 112 -6.29 2.36 11.01
C LEU A 112 -7.80 2.56 10.85
N ARG A 113 -8.52 2.95 11.91
CA ARG A 113 -9.95 3.30 11.82
C ARG A 113 -10.18 4.63 11.10
N GLY A 114 -9.21 5.53 11.14
CA GLY A 114 -9.30 6.82 10.48
C GLY A 114 -8.78 6.83 9.04
N LEU A 115 -8.00 5.83 8.62
CA LEU A 115 -7.64 5.67 7.22
C LEU A 115 -8.85 5.23 6.38
N HIS A 116 -9.19 6.03 5.39
CA HIS A 116 -10.16 5.71 4.36
C HIS A 116 -9.50 4.98 3.19
N VAL A 117 -10.20 3.99 2.66
CA VAL A 117 -9.82 3.17 1.50
C VAL A 117 -10.90 3.34 0.42
N PRO A 118 -10.52 3.64 -0.84
CA PRO A 118 -11.50 3.84 -1.91
C PRO A 118 -12.22 2.52 -2.22
N ASN A 119 -13.46 2.63 -2.70
CA ASN A 119 -14.24 1.48 -3.13
C ASN A 119 -14.18 1.35 -4.66
N LEU A 120 -13.40 0.38 -5.17
CA LEU A 120 -13.18 0.20 -6.61
C LEU A 120 -14.34 -0.49 -7.32
N THR A 121 -15.29 -1.09 -6.59
CA THR A 121 -16.39 -1.90 -7.15
C THR A 121 -17.49 -1.12 -7.86
N LYS A 122 -17.34 0.21 -8.03
CA LYS A 122 -18.31 1.08 -8.72
C LYS A 122 -17.74 1.96 -9.82
N SER A 123 -16.46 1.86 -10.20
CA SER A 123 -15.99 2.47 -11.45
C SER A 123 -16.24 1.54 -12.63
N ASN A 124 -17.51 1.31 -12.98
CA ASN A 124 -17.83 0.79 -14.31
C ASN A 124 -17.50 1.88 -15.33
N THR A 125 -16.59 1.57 -16.26
CA THR A 125 -16.54 2.11 -17.63
C THR A 125 -16.78 3.62 -17.78
N ALA A 126 -15.74 4.42 -17.57
CA ALA A 126 -15.62 5.74 -18.20
C ALA A 126 -14.25 5.85 -18.89
N VAL A 127 -14.02 4.93 -19.84
CA VAL A 127 -13.09 5.18 -20.95
C VAL A 127 -13.98 5.75 -22.06
N GLY A 128 -13.95 7.07 -22.26
CA GLY A 128 -14.74 7.70 -23.31
C GLY A 128 -14.85 9.22 -23.21
N ALA A 129 -14.00 9.88 -24.02
CA ALA A 129 -14.20 11.21 -24.61
C ALA A 129 -14.38 12.42 -23.67
N TYR A 130 -13.28 13.15 -23.47
CA TYR A 130 -13.35 14.60 -23.31
C TYR A 130 -13.72 15.21 -24.69
N SER A 131 -14.93 15.75 -24.81
CA SER A 131 -15.26 16.74 -25.82
C SER A 131 -15.33 18.09 -25.15
N GLU A 132 -14.49 19.02 -25.59
CA GLU A 132 -14.62 20.44 -25.28
C GLU A 132 -15.90 21.00 -25.93
N ASN A 133 -16.65 21.82 -25.19
CA ASN A 133 -17.25 23.08 -25.67
C ASN A 133 -18.10 23.77 -24.58
N GLY A 134 -17.60 24.94 -24.14
CA GLY A 134 -18.30 26.24 -24.16
C GLY A 134 -19.57 26.55 -23.32
N LYS A 135 -19.40 27.57 -22.46
CA LYS A 135 -20.26 28.73 -22.11
C LYS A 135 -21.26 28.69 -20.92
N ASP A 136 -20.97 29.62 -19.99
CA ASP A 136 -21.80 30.53 -19.16
C ASP A 136 -23.20 30.09 -18.68
N ASP A 137 -23.44 30.10 -17.35
CA ASP A 137 -24.11 31.22 -16.65
C ASP A 137 -24.27 30.91 -15.13
N THR A 138 -24.35 32.00 -14.38
CA THR A 138 -24.45 32.18 -12.93
C THR A 138 -25.68 31.51 -12.30
N THR A 139 -25.53 30.84 -11.15
CA THR A 139 -26.43 30.99 -9.97
C THR A 139 -26.00 30.08 -8.80
N ASN A 140 -26.08 30.63 -7.59
CA ASN A 140 -25.86 29.94 -6.32
C ASN A 140 -26.84 28.76 -6.15
N ALA A 141 -26.32 27.54 -6.04
CA ALA A 141 -27.06 26.39 -5.56
C ALA A 141 -26.20 25.59 -4.58
N ALA A 142 -26.73 25.42 -3.36
CA ALA A 142 -26.18 24.55 -2.33
C ALA A 142 -25.76 23.20 -2.93
N ALA A 143 -24.52 22.79 -2.65
CA ALA A 143 -23.93 21.56 -3.14
C ALA A 143 -24.82 20.35 -2.80
N LYS A 144 -25.67 19.96 -3.76
CA LYS A 144 -26.34 18.66 -3.76
C LYS A 144 -25.24 17.61 -3.89
N GLN A 145 -25.01 16.89 -2.81
CA GLN A 145 -24.13 15.72 -2.81
C GLN A 145 -24.62 14.76 -3.91
N ASP A 146 -23.72 14.46 -4.85
CA ASP A 146 -23.95 13.45 -5.87
C ASP A 146 -24.24 12.10 -5.18
N PRO A 147 -25.44 11.51 -5.38
CA PRO A 147 -25.88 10.30 -4.67
C PRO A 147 -25.14 9.03 -5.14
N THR A 148 -24.18 9.12 -6.06
CA THR A 148 -23.54 7.96 -6.69
C THR A 148 -22.19 7.55 -6.08
N ARG A 149 -21.56 8.38 -5.24
CA ARG A 149 -20.26 8.05 -4.64
C ARG A 149 -20.44 7.12 -3.43
N SER A 150 -20.08 5.85 -3.59
CA SER A 150 -20.01 4.91 -2.45
C SER A 150 -19.07 5.46 -1.37
N GLN A 151 -19.53 5.44 -0.12
CA GLN A 151 -18.74 5.91 1.02
C GLN A 151 -17.44 5.09 1.13
N PRO A 152 -16.29 5.74 1.40
CA PRO A 152 -15.04 5.02 1.59
C PRO A 152 -15.12 4.09 2.81
N GLN A 153 -14.39 2.98 2.75
CA GLN A 153 -14.33 2.02 3.85
C GLN A 153 -13.15 2.33 4.78
N LYS A 154 -13.22 1.91 6.03
CA LYS A 154 -12.13 2.09 7.00
C LYS A 154 -11.09 0.98 6.85
N ALA A 155 -9.80 1.32 6.80
CA ALA A 155 -8.73 0.37 6.55
C ALA A 155 -8.68 -0.80 7.55
N LEU A 156 -8.98 -0.55 8.84
CA LEU A 156 -9.00 -1.63 9.84
C LEU A 156 -9.88 -2.83 9.42
N SER A 157 -10.97 -2.60 8.68
CA SER A 157 -11.87 -3.67 8.21
C SER A 157 -11.31 -4.55 7.10
N PHE A 158 -10.17 -4.19 6.52
CA PHE A 158 -9.49 -4.96 5.46
C PHE A 158 -8.52 -6.00 6.04
N PHE A 159 -8.10 -5.81 7.29
CA PHE A 159 -7.12 -6.67 7.95
C PHE A 159 -7.82 -7.76 8.77
N THR A 160 -7.65 -9.01 8.34
CA THR A 160 -8.18 -10.19 9.03
C THR A 160 -7.20 -10.64 10.10
N ALA A 161 -7.67 -10.88 11.33
CA ALA A 161 -6.86 -11.35 12.47
C ALA A 161 -5.56 -10.54 12.72
N PRO A 162 -5.62 -9.20 12.86
CA PRO A 162 -4.42 -8.38 13.03
C PRO A 162 -3.65 -8.76 14.31
N GLN A 163 -2.38 -9.11 14.15
CA GLN A 163 -1.45 -9.41 15.23
C GLN A 163 -0.69 -8.14 15.61
N ILE A 164 -1.12 -7.46 16.67
CA ILE A 164 -0.50 -6.22 17.15
C ILE A 164 -0.16 -6.40 18.63
N PHE A 165 1.08 -6.80 18.91
CA PHE A 165 1.61 -6.99 20.26
C PHE A 165 3.14 -7.13 20.23
N PRO A 166 3.83 -6.78 21.32
CA PRO A 166 5.28 -6.99 21.42
C PRO A 166 5.66 -8.48 21.30
N GLY A 167 6.67 -8.81 20.50
CA GLY A 167 7.19 -10.17 20.36
C GLY A 167 7.92 -10.41 19.04
N ASP A 168 8.24 -11.67 18.77
CA ASP A 168 8.91 -12.04 17.52
C ASP A 168 7.90 -12.20 16.38
N LYS A 169 8.29 -11.78 15.17
CA LYS A 169 7.40 -11.85 13.99
C LYS A 169 7.03 -13.29 13.65
N THR A 170 7.89 -14.26 13.93
CA THR A 170 7.55 -15.68 13.77
C THR A 170 6.35 -16.09 14.62
N THR A 171 6.23 -15.61 15.86
CA THR A 171 5.04 -15.83 16.69
C THR A 171 3.78 -15.19 16.11
N HIS A 172 3.91 -14.01 15.50
CA HIS A 172 2.78 -13.36 14.81
C HIS A 172 2.30 -14.22 13.65
N PHE A 173 3.23 -14.68 12.81
CA PHE A 173 2.93 -15.53 11.67
C PHE A 173 2.36 -16.90 12.06
N GLN A 174 2.84 -17.52 13.13
CA GLN A 174 2.26 -18.75 13.67
C GLN A 174 0.79 -18.57 14.07
N ARG A 175 0.44 -17.43 14.70
CA ARG A 175 -0.95 -17.12 15.05
C ARG A 175 -1.80 -16.82 13.82
N LEU A 176 -1.26 -16.14 12.81
CA LEU A 176 -1.94 -15.90 11.53
C LEU A 176 -2.23 -17.22 10.80
N HIS A 177 -1.21 -18.07 10.65
CA HIS A 177 -1.36 -19.38 10.06
C HIS A 177 -2.42 -20.20 10.80
N ALA A 178 -2.33 -20.31 12.12
CA ALA A 178 -3.34 -21.01 12.93
C ALA A 178 -4.75 -20.45 12.76
N HIS A 179 -4.91 -19.13 12.62
CA HIS A 179 -6.21 -18.51 12.35
C HIS A 179 -6.75 -18.93 10.98
N PHE A 180 -5.97 -18.78 9.90
CA PHE A 180 -6.42 -19.11 8.55
C PHE A 180 -6.63 -20.61 8.34
N SER A 181 -5.80 -21.48 8.92
CA SER A 181 -6.00 -22.94 8.88
C SER A 181 -7.29 -23.37 9.57
N LYS A 182 -7.73 -22.66 10.62
CA LYS A 182 -8.99 -22.96 11.32
C LYS A 182 -10.20 -22.37 10.61
N ALA A 183 -10.06 -21.18 10.03
CA ALA A 183 -11.16 -20.47 9.39
C ALA A 183 -11.64 -21.16 8.10
N ASP A 184 -10.73 -21.78 7.35
CA ASP A 184 -11.04 -22.48 6.10
C ASP A 184 -10.04 -23.64 5.89
N PRO A 185 -10.21 -24.78 6.59
CA PRO A 185 -9.23 -25.86 6.57
C PRO A 185 -8.87 -26.41 5.18
N PRO A 186 -9.82 -26.60 4.24
CA PRO A 186 -9.49 -27.03 2.88
C PRO A 186 -8.64 -26.01 2.10
N ASN A 187 -8.75 -24.73 2.42
CA ASN A 187 -8.00 -23.64 1.80
C ASN A 187 -7.05 -22.95 2.80
N ALA A 188 -6.44 -23.75 3.68
CA ALA A 188 -5.45 -23.27 4.62
C ALA A 188 -4.28 -22.61 3.84
N ILE A 189 -3.88 -21.42 4.27
CA ILE A 189 -2.85 -20.64 3.58
C ILE A 189 -1.48 -21.11 4.07
N ALA A 190 -0.71 -21.75 3.19
CA ALA A 190 0.68 -22.11 3.46
C ALA A 190 1.55 -20.86 3.61
N TYR A 191 2.64 -20.94 4.38
CA TYR A 191 3.54 -19.80 4.60
C TYR A 191 4.17 -19.28 3.31
N GLU A 192 4.51 -20.18 2.39
CA GLU A 192 5.10 -19.85 1.10
C GLU A 192 4.15 -18.97 0.27
N ASP A 193 2.84 -19.08 0.52
CA ASP A 193 1.77 -18.32 -0.12
C ASP A 193 1.49 -16.96 0.54
N MET A 194 2.35 -16.57 1.47
CA MET A 194 2.31 -15.28 2.15
C MET A 194 3.45 -14.37 1.68
N ILE A 195 3.14 -13.07 1.56
CA ILE A 195 4.14 -12.01 1.43
C ILE A 195 4.08 -11.14 2.69
N PHE A 196 5.25 -10.71 3.17
CA PHE A 196 5.38 -9.85 4.32
C PHE A 196 6.20 -8.60 4.00
N PHE A 197 5.62 -7.42 4.20
CA PHE A 197 6.30 -6.14 4.07
C PHE A 197 6.63 -5.56 5.44
N ASP A 198 7.90 -5.22 5.65
CA ASP A 198 8.45 -4.73 6.93
C ASP A 198 9.73 -3.93 6.67
N ASP A 199 9.98 -2.89 7.46
CA ASP A 199 11.17 -2.04 7.33
C ASP A 199 12.38 -2.56 8.12
N GLU A 200 12.19 -3.46 9.07
CA GLU A 200 13.24 -3.96 9.92
C GLU A 200 13.82 -5.29 9.37
N ILE A 201 15.05 -5.26 8.89
CA ILE A 201 15.73 -6.45 8.34
C ILE A 201 15.79 -7.64 9.30
N ARG A 202 15.79 -7.41 10.61
CA ARG A 202 15.78 -8.46 11.64
C ARG A 202 14.54 -9.35 11.58
N ASN A 203 13.43 -8.83 11.03
CA ASN A 203 12.17 -9.55 10.87
C ASN A 203 12.18 -10.49 9.65
N ARG A 204 13.27 -10.51 8.85
CA ARG A 204 13.49 -11.49 7.76
C ARG A 204 13.49 -12.94 8.26
N ASN A 205 13.67 -13.17 9.55
CA ASN A 205 13.66 -14.52 10.09
C ASN A 205 12.36 -15.29 9.79
N VAL A 206 11.22 -14.62 9.56
CA VAL A 206 9.98 -15.31 9.11
C VAL A 206 10.13 -15.99 7.74
N GLU A 207 10.98 -15.47 6.87
CA GLU A 207 11.29 -16.10 5.59
C GLU A 207 12.18 -17.32 5.79
N ASN A 208 13.24 -17.17 6.57
CA ASN A 208 14.21 -18.23 6.81
C ASN A 208 13.61 -19.42 7.60
N GLU A 209 12.74 -19.12 8.56
CA GLU A 209 12.20 -20.11 9.49
C GLU A 209 10.86 -20.71 9.02
N LEU A 210 10.03 -19.94 8.29
CA LEU A 210 8.67 -20.35 7.94
C LEU A 210 8.42 -20.45 6.43
N GLY A 211 9.28 -19.90 5.58
CA GLY A 211 9.10 -19.92 4.11
C GLY A 211 8.30 -18.74 3.53
N VAL A 212 7.92 -17.76 4.36
CA VAL A 212 7.23 -16.53 3.93
C VAL A 212 8.10 -15.73 2.96
N THR A 213 7.49 -15.02 2.00
CA THR A 213 8.24 -14.06 1.17
C THR A 213 8.43 -12.73 1.89
N PHE A 214 9.63 -12.47 2.40
CA PHE A 214 9.96 -11.24 3.13
C PHE A 214 10.42 -10.12 2.18
N CYS A 215 9.78 -8.97 2.29
CA CYS A 215 10.04 -7.77 1.52
C CYS A 215 10.45 -6.62 2.44
N LEU A 216 11.75 -6.30 2.43
CA LEU A 216 12.26 -5.11 3.12
C LEU A 216 11.74 -3.85 2.42
N VAL A 217 11.05 -2.97 3.15
CA VAL A 217 10.60 -1.65 2.64
C VAL A 217 11.28 -0.53 3.42
N ARG A 218 12.09 0.30 2.75
CA ARG A 218 12.91 1.31 3.46
C ARG A 218 12.17 2.60 3.75
N ASP A 219 11.32 3.02 2.82
CA ASP A 219 10.62 4.31 2.84
C ASP A 219 9.10 4.12 2.79
N GLY A 220 8.62 3.05 3.44
CA GLY A 220 7.23 2.65 3.39
C GLY A 220 6.85 1.81 2.19
N VAL A 221 5.64 1.25 2.25
CA VAL A 221 5.09 0.49 1.15
C VAL A 221 4.57 1.41 0.05
N THR A 222 5.03 1.17 -1.18
CA THR A 222 4.55 1.79 -2.41
C THR A 222 3.97 0.73 -3.33
N ARG A 223 3.34 1.15 -4.43
CA ARG A 223 2.88 0.21 -5.47
C ARG A 223 4.04 -0.60 -6.06
N ASP A 224 5.17 0.05 -6.29
CA ASP A 224 6.37 -0.59 -6.83
C ASP A 224 6.96 -1.60 -5.85
N GLU A 225 6.90 -1.31 -4.55
CA GLU A 225 7.31 -2.27 -3.51
C GLU A 225 6.40 -3.50 -3.50
N VAL A 226 5.09 -3.32 -3.66
CA VAL A 226 4.15 -4.45 -3.76
C VAL A 226 4.40 -5.24 -5.04
N ASP A 227 4.59 -4.59 -6.18
CA ASP A 227 4.91 -5.25 -7.45
C ASP A 227 6.21 -6.06 -7.34
N ARG A 228 7.26 -5.48 -6.74
CA ARG A 228 8.53 -6.16 -6.46
C ARG A 228 8.31 -7.38 -5.58
N GLY A 229 7.53 -7.25 -4.51
CA GLY A 229 7.23 -8.37 -3.61
C GLY A 229 6.48 -9.51 -4.29
N VAL A 230 5.45 -9.19 -5.09
CA VAL A 230 4.71 -10.19 -5.88
C VAL A 230 5.61 -10.89 -6.90
N TRP A 231 6.52 -10.16 -7.56
CA TRP A 231 7.49 -10.76 -8.47
C TRP A 231 8.49 -11.68 -7.77
N GLU A 232 8.99 -11.33 -6.58
CA GLU A 232 9.85 -12.23 -5.81
C GLU A 232 9.10 -13.50 -5.37
N TRP A 233 7.84 -13.37 -4.96
CA TRP A 233 6.97 -14.50 -4.63
C TRP A 233 6.69 -15.40 -5.84
N ARG A 234 6.51 -14.82 -7.03
CA ARG A 234 6.34 -15.52 -8.32
C ARG A 234 7.61 -16.25 -8.74
N LYS A 235 8.76 -15.60 -8.62
CA LYS A 235 10.07 -16.16 -8.95
C LYS A 235 10.36 -17.44 -8.16
N ARG A 236 9.99 -17.48 -6.88
CA ARG A 236 10.08 -18.67 -6.01
C ARG A 236 9.21 -19.84 -6.48
N ARG A 237 8.27 -19.59 -7.39
CA ARG A 237 7.36 -20.56 -8.02
C ARG A 237 7.68 -20.82 -9.49
N GLY A 238 8.83 -20.34 -9.97
CA GLY A 238 9.23 -20.49 -11.37
C GLY A 238 8.44 -19.63 -12.35
N ILE A 239 7.69 -18.62 -11.88
CA ILE A 239 6.93 -17.69 -12.72
C ILE A 239 7.79 -16.45 -12.99
N SER A 240 7.85 -16.05 -14.24
CA SER A 240 8.71 -14.97 -14.75
C SER A 240 7.93 -13.99 -15.62
N LYS A 241 8.60 -12.91 -16.07
CA LYS A 241 7.99 -11.98 -17.03
C LYS A 241 7.68 -12.62 -18.39
N ALA A 242 8.33 -13.74 -18.74
CA ALA A 242 8.04 -14.45 -19.99
C ALA A 242 6.65 -15.10 -20.00
N ASP A 243 6.07 -15.32 -18.82
CA ASP A 243 4.73 -15.90 -18.64
C ASP A 243 3.61 -14.87 -18.81
N LEU A 244 3.96 -13.58 -18.93
CA LEU A 244 2.97 -12.52 -19.17
C LEU A 244 2.27 -12.72 -20.53
N PRO A 245 0.96 -12.43 -20.62
CA PRO A 245 0.26 -12.42 -21.90
C PRO A 245 0.95 -11.50 -22.91
N LYS A 246 1.07 -11.95 -24.18
CA LYS A 246 1.78 -11.24 -25.26
C LYS A 246 1.35 -9.78 -25.46
N ASN A 247 0.11 -9.44 -25.10
CA ASN A 247 -0.43 -8.08 -25.22
C ASN A 247 0.05 -7.13 -24.10
N GLN A 248 0.65 -7.63 -23.02
CA GLN A 248 1.16 -6.85 -21.89
C GLN A 248 2.69 -6.74 -21.86
N LEU A 249 3.41 -7.56 -22.64
CA LEU A 249 4.87 -7.45 -22.81
C LEU A 249 5.30 -6.13 -23.48
N LYS A 250 4.42 -5.50 -24.27
CA LYS A 250 4.72 -4.29 -25.04
C LYS A 250 4.66 -2.99 -24.22
N SER A 251 3.94 -2.95 -23.09
CA SER A 251 3.76 -1.73 -22.29
C SER A 251 4.90 -1.47 -21.30
N GLN A 252 5.78 -2.44 -21.05
CA GLN A 252 6.91 -2.30 -20.13
C GLN A 252 8.27 -2.08 -20.81
N GLY A 253 8.33 -2.01 -22.15
CA GLY A 253 9.56 -1.89 -22.93
C GLY A 253 9.92 -0.49 -23.46
N ALA A 254 9.09 0.52 -23.24
CA ALA A 254 9.34 1.89 -23.71
C ALA A 254 10.06 2.72 -22.64
N GLY A 255 11.32 2.37 -22.36
CA GLY A 255 12.10 3.08 -21.36
C GLY A 255 13.50 2.54 -21.18
N PHE A 256 14.22 2.30 -22.29
CA PHE A 256 15.69 2.24 -22.37
C PHE A 256 16.02 1.99 -23.85
N MET A 257 15.88 3.02 -24.69
CA MET A 257 16.68 3.10 -25.91
C MET A 257 18.00 3.74 -25.49
N GLY A 258 19.07 2.96 -25.55
CA GLY A 258 20.42 3.44 -25.29
C GLY A 258 20.77 4.54 -26.29
N GLU A 259 21.40 5.59 -25.79
CA GLU A 259 22.26 6.43 -26.60
C GLU A 259 23.41 5.53 -27.09
N GLU A 260 23.37 5.17 -28.36
CA GLU A 260 24.56 4.82 -29.13
C GLU A 260 25.50 6.03 -29.04
N ILE A 261 26.58 5.84 -28.28
CA ILE A 261 27.75 6.70 -28.33
C ILE A 261 28.48 6.33 -29.62
N ASP A 262 28.40 7.24 -30.59
CA ASP A 262 29.17 7.17 -31.82
C ASP A 262 30.67 7.08 -31.51
N GLU A 263 31.33 6.06 -32.06
CA GLU A 263 32.77 5.96 -32.15
C GLU A 263 33.30 7.11 -33.00
N ASP A 264 34.07 8.01 -32.39
CA ASP A 264 34.94 8.92 -33.13
C ASP A 264 36.33 8.88 -32.50
N GLY A 265 37.28 8.36 -33.25
CA GLY A 265 38.71 8.52 -33.01
C GLY A 265 39.45 8.54 -34.34
N PRO A 266 40.73 8.97 -34.42
CA PRO A 266 41.54 9.74 -33.47
C PRO A 266 42.03 11.07 -34.13
N PRO A 267 43.06 11.75 -33.59
CA PRO A 267 44.29 11.70 -34.36
C PRO A 267 45.57 11.51 -33.53
N GLU A 268 46.55 10.93 -34.21
CA GLU A 268 47.94 10.71 -33.81
C GLU A 268 48.63 12.02 -33.37
N LEU A 269 49.48 11.91 -32.35
CA LEU A 269 50.49 12.93 -32.04
C LEU A 269 51.87 12.28 -32.19
N GLU A 270 52.56 12.64 -33.26
CA GLU A 270 54.01 12.55 -33.35
C GLU A 270 54.64 13.57 -32.40
N GLY A 271 55.69 13.15 -31.67
CA GLY A 271 56.51 13.99 -30.79
C GLY A 271 57.25 13.19 -29.73
#